data_AF-A0A6G0U1J1-F1
#
_entry.id   AF-A0A6G0U1J1-F1
#
_cell.length_a   1.000
_cell.length_b   1.000
_cell.length_c   1.000
_cell.angle_alpha   90.00
_cell.angle_beta   90.00
_cell.angle_gamma   90.00
#
_symmetry.space_group_name_H-M   'P 1'
#
loop_
_entity.id
_entity.type
_entity.pdbx_description
1 polymer ?
#
loop_
_entity_poly.entity_id
_entity_poly.type
_entity_poly.pdbx_seq_one_letter_code
_entity_poly.pdbx_strand_id
1 'polypeptide(L)'
;MLPMCPNKETILSERSAHEKEINRLQQEINLAKEINTNESESNILPVIENKLKKSNSSNHIHDDDEMFSDFASSNESVRKISKSVLMPLADLLSFDNNSVSDPISELNTSQKQLKQLTMMLNDAEKNCSRYEQQNKFLKEDIRRLQRSVDRHNEIQNMEYLKNIIIKFITLSSGVEKYHLVPVINKLLKLSPDEQKQIETIAKGSISDQNSSWSSLFTWSQGT
;
A
#
# COMPACT_ATOMS: atom_id res chain seq x y z
N MET A 1 4.01 -57.08 -21.06
CA MET A 1 4.45 -56.00 -21.98
C MET A 1 5.25 -55.02 -21.13
N LEU A 2 6.58 -55.15 -21.10
CA LEU A 2 7.45 -54.31 -20.26
C LEU A 2 7.65 -52.94 -20.93
N PRO A 3 7.61 -51.83 -20.17
CA PRO A 3 7.87 -50.51 -20.73
C PRO A 3 9.35 -50.41 -21.15
N MET A 4 9.57 -50.11 -22.42
CA MET A 4 10.89 -49.88 -23.00
C MET A 4 11.50 -48.64 -22.33
N CYS A 5 12.64 -48.81 -21.66
CA CYS A 5 13.34 -47.70 -21.03
C CYS A 5 13.74 -46.67 -22.09
N PRO A 6 13.54 -45.36 -21.86
CA PRO A 6 13.97 -44.33 -22.80
C PRO A 6 15.48 -44.43 -23.07
N ASN A 7 15.86 -44.29 -24.34
CA ASN A 7 17.24 -44.44 -24.76
C ASN A 7 18.13 -43.39 -24.05
N LYS A 8 19.34 -43.77 -23.61
CA LYS A 8 20.20 -42.89 -22.80
C LYS A 8 20.55 -41.58 -23.51
N GLU A 9 20.66 -41.61 -24.84
CA GLU A 9 20.88 -40.42 -25.66
C GLU A 9 19.72 -39.41 -25.62
N THR A 10 18.47 -39.87 -25.64
CA THR A 10 17.29 -39.01 -25.54
C THR A 10 17.21 -38.30 -24.18
N ILE A 11 17.57 -38.99 -23.10
CA ILE A 11 17.59 -38.40 -21.75
C ILE A 11 18.68 -37.32 -21.64
N LEU A 12 19.83 -37.56 -22.26
CA LEU A 12 20.94 -36.60 -22.26
C LEU A 12 20.64 -35.36 -23.11
N SER A 13 19.95 -35.51 -24.25
CA SER A 13 19.57 -34.38 -25.09
C SER A 13 18.49 -33.52 -24.43
N GLU A 14 17.49 -34.12 -23.80
CA GLU A 14 16.47 -33.42 -23.01
C GLU A 14 17.09 -32.66 -21.83
N ARG A 15 18.04 -33.30 -21.11
CA ARG A 15 18.77 -32.64 -20.02
C ARG A 15 19.57 -31.44 -20.51
N SER A 16 20.24 -31.54 -21.66
CA SER A 16 20.97 -30.42 -22.26
C SER A 16 20.03 -29.29 -22.70
N ALA A 17 18.83 -29.61 -23.20
CA ALA A 17 17.83 -28.61 -23.55
C ALA A 17 17.30 -27.86 -22.31
N HIS A 18 17.00 -28.59 -21.23
CA HIS A 18 16.58 -27.98 -19.96
C HIS A 18 17.68 -27.11 -19.34
N GLU A 19 18.93 -27.55 -19.40
CA GLU A 19 20.08 -26.79 -18.90
C GLU A 19 20.26 -25.45 -19.65
N LYS A 20 20.08 -25.45 -20.97
CA LYS A 20 20.10 -24.23 -21.77
C LYS A 20 18.97 -23.27 -21.41
N GLU A 21 17.76 -23.79 -21.20
CA GLU A 21 16.61 -22.96 -20.82
C GLU A 21 16.77 -22.37 -19.40
N ILE A 22 17.31 -23.16 -18.46
CA ILE A 22 17.65 -22.67 -17.11
C ILE A 22 18.65 -21.51 -17.19
N ASN A 23 19.72 -21.66 -17.98
CA ASN A 23 20.72 -20.61 -18.15
C ASN A 23 20.13 -19.34 -18.78
N ARG A 24 19.22 -19.51 -19.75
CA ARG A 24 18.49 -18.39 -20.37
C ARG A 24 17.61 -17.66 -19.35
N LEU A 25 16.82 -18.38 -18.56
CA LEU A 25 15.97 -17.80 -17.53
C LEU A 25 16.78 -17.11 -16.42
N GLN A 26 17.94 -17.66 -16.05
CA GLN A 26 18.86 -17.01 -15.11
C GLN A 26 19.41 -15.69 -15.65
N GLN A 27 19.74 -15.63 -16.95
CA GLN A 27 20.16 -14.39 -17.59
C GLN A 27 19.04 -13.35 -17.60
N GLU A 28 17.81 -13.76 -17.91
CA GLU A 28 16.63 -12.88 -17.90
C GLU A 28 16.31 -12.35 -16.49
N ILE A 29 16.44 -13.19 -15.46
CA ILE A 29 16.30 -12.78 -14.05
C ILE A 29 17.39 -11.77 -13.67
N ASN A 30 18.64 -11.96 -14.10
CA ASN A 30 19.72 -11.02 -13.82
C ASN A 30 19.48 -9.66 -14.50
N LEU A 31 19.00 -9.66 -15.75
CA LEU A 31 18.61 -8.43 -16.45
C LEU A 31 17.43 -7.73 -15.76
N ALA A 32 16.41 -8.47 -15.34
CA ALA A 32 15.29 -7.91 -14.57
C ALA A 32 15.72 -7.38 -13.20
N LYS A 33 16.73 -7.99 -12.57
CA LYS A 33 17.32 -7.53 -11.32
C LYS A 33 18.11 -6.23 -11.50
N GLU A 34 18.86 -6.10 -12.60
CA GLU A 34 19.58 -4.87 -12.96
C GLU A 34 18.61 -3.71 -13.25
N ILE A 35 17.47 -3.97 -13.91
CA ILE A 35 16.42 -2.96 -14.13
C ILE A 35 15.81 -2.51 -12.80
N ASN A 36 15.51 -3.43 -11.89
CA ASN A 36 14.95 -3.10 -10.57
C ASN A 36 15.95 -2.37 -9.64
N THR A 37 17.26 -2.62 -9.76
CA THR A 37 18.27 -1.86 -9.01
C THR A 37 18.37 -0.40 -9.48
N ASN A 38 18.06 -0.11 -10.75
CA ASN A 38 18.09 1.25 -11.28
C ASN A 38 16.80 2.05 -10.98
N GLU A 39 15.69 1.39 -10.67
CA GLU A 39 14.45 2.04 -10.19
C GLU A 39 14.48 2.35 -8.68
N SER A 40 15.43 1.77 -7.94
CA SER A 40 15.52 1.90 -6.47
C SER A 40 16.20 3.19 -5.98
N GLU A 41 16.84 3.98 -6.84
CA GLU A 41 17.53 5.23 -6.44
C GLU A 41 16.82 6.53 -6.85
N SER A 42 15.77 6.50 -7.69
CA SER A 42 15.16 7.73 -8.24
C SER A 42 13.78 8.11 -7.70
N ASN A 43 13.20 7.35 -6.75
CA ASN A 43 11.89 7.67 -6.18
C ASN A 43 11.83 7.61 -4.64
N ILE A 44 12.84 8.13 -3.95
CA ILE A 44 12.72 8.45 -2.52
C ILE A 44 12.24 9.91 -2.40
N LEU A 45 10.92 10.08 -2.38
CA LEU A 45 10.31 11.25 -1.74
C LEU A 45 10.72 11.24 -0.26
N PRO A 46 11.05 12.39 0.36
CA PRO A 46 11.52 12.41 1.73
C PRO A 46 10.40 11.93 2.65
N VAL A 47 10.64 10.80 3.31
CA VAL A 47 9.83 10.33 4.44
C VAL A 47 10.01 11.34 5.56
N ILE A 48 8.99 12.19 5.78
CA ILE A 48 8.87 12.96 7.01
C ILE A 48 8.61 11.94 8.12
N GLU A 49 9.65 11.68 8.90
CA GLU A 49 9.60 10.85 10.10
C GLU A 49 8.74 11.57 11.16
N ASN A 50 7.44 11.28 11.18
CA ASN A 50 6.58 11.69 12.30
C ASN A 50 6.98 10.86 13.53
N LYS A 51 7.91 11.40 14.32
CA LYS A 51 8.20 10.93 15.67
C LYS A 51 6.94 11.06 16.51
N LEU A 52 6.19 9.95 16.61
CA LEU A 52 5.06 9.77 17.51
C LEU A 52 5.57 9.88 18.96
N LYS A 53 5.54 11.10 19.53
CA LYS A 53 5.70 11.30 20.96
C LYS A 53 4.49 10.70 21.65
N LYS A 54 4.73 9.63 22.41
CA LYS A 54 3.77 9.06 23.35
C LYS A 54 3.62 10.04 24.52
N SER A 55 2.57 10.86 24.54
CA SER A 55 2.17 11.62 25.71
C SER A 55 1.05 10.89 26.44
N ASN A 56 1.38 10.34 27.61
CA ASN A 56 0.40 10.10 28.66
C ASN A 56 0.19 11.41 29.43
N SER A 57 -1.08 11.66 29.76
CA SER A 57 -1.56 12.57 30.82
C SER A 57 -1.43 14.07 30.60
N SER A 58 -2.57 14.75 30.37
CA SER A 58 -3.18 15.62 31.40
C SER A 58 -4.28 16.48 30.76
N ASN A 59 -5.46 16.46 31.37
CA ASN A 59 -6.54 17.40 31.08
C ASN A 59 -6.09 18.81 31.50
N HIS A 60 -5.96 19.75 30.56
CA HIS A 60 -6.03 21.17 30.88
C HIS A 60 -6.45 21.94 29.62
N ILE A 61 -7.65 22.51 29.68
CA ILE A 61 -8.16 23.48 28.72
C ILE A 61 -7.33 24.75 28.93
N HIS A 62 -6.61 25.19 27.89
CA HIS A 62 -6.06 26.53 27.84
C HIS A 62 -6.44 27.13 26.50
N ASP A 63 -7.39 28.06 26.57
CA ASP A 63 -7.65 29.03 25.53
C ASP A 63 -6.43 29.95 25.38
N ASP A 64 -6.32 30.51 24.18
CA ASP A 64 -5.50 31.67 23.80
C ASP A 64 -4.09 31.41 23.19
N ASP A 65 -3.95 31.94 21.97
CA ASP A 65 -2.75 32.62 21.43
C ASP A 65 -1.66 31.89 20.62
N GLU A 66 -1.96 30.89 19.79
CA GLU A 66 -0.99 30.41 18.77
C GLU A 66 -1.65 30.05 17.41
N MET A 67 -2.40 30.98 16.82
CA MET A 67 -2.94 30.84 15.45
C MET A 67 -2.52 32.01 14.54
N PHE A 68 -1.21 32.23 14.36
CA PHE A 68 -0.74 33.22 13.36
C PHE A 68 0.61 32.93 12.67
N SER A 69 1.13 31.70 12.68
CA SER A 69 2.39 31.39 11.97
C SER A 69 2.22 30.83 10.55
N ASP A 70 1.06 30.27 10.21
CA ASP A 70 0.85 29.60 8.90
C ASP A 70 0.41 30.53 7.75
N PHE A 71 0.07 31.78 8.04
CA PHE A 71 -0.24 32.77 6.99
C PHE A 71 0.99 33.16 6.15
N ALA A 72 2.20 33.08 6.73
CA ALA A 72 3.42 33.53 6.07
C ALA A 72 3.98 32.54 5.04
N SER A 73 3.62 31.24 5.10
CA SER A 73 4.15 30.21 4.18
C SER A 73 3.31 30.07 2.90
N SER A 74 2.04 30.47 2.94
CA SER A 74 1.15 30.43 1.76
C SER A 74 1.36 31.60 0.76
N ASN A 75 2.30 32.52 1.03
CA ASN A 75 2.51 33.71 0.20
C ASN A 75 3.55 33.56 -0.93
N GLU A 76 4.18 32.39 -1.09
CA GLU A 76 5.09 32.09 -2.21
C GLU A 76 4.35 32.25 -3.57
N SER A 77 3.07 31.86 -3.63
CA SER A 77 2.21 32.01 -4.81
C SER A 77 1.73 33.46 -5.01
N VAL A 78 1.62 34.25 -3.95
CA VAL A 78 1.19 35.67 -4.02
C VAL A 78 2.32 36.56 -4.55
N ARG A 79 3.60 36.24 -4.25
CA ARG A 79 4.75 36.97 -4.79
C ARG A 79 4.96 36.73 -6.29
N LYS A 80 4.61 35.54 -6.80
CA LYS A 80 4.67 35.27 -8.25
C LYS A 80 3.56 35.97 -9.05
N ILE A 81 2.40 36.21 -8.45
CA ILE A 81 1.30 36.98 -9.06
C ILE A 81 1.65 38.47 -9.18
N SER A 82 2.49 39.00 -8.29
CA SER A 82 2.91 40.42 -8.33
C SER A 82 3.86 40.78 -9.48
N LYS A 83 4.38 39.80 -10.24
CA LYS A 83 5.31 40.05 -11.35
C LYS A 83 4.70 39.89 -12.75
N SER A 84 3.56 39.22 -12.89
CA SER A 84 2.95 38.93 -14.20
C SER A 84 1.84 39.90 -14.62
N VAL A 85 1.56 40.94 -13.85
CA VAL A 85 0.58 41.98 -14.23
C VAL A 85 1.12 43.38 -13.94
N LEU A 86 2.42 43.59 -14.13
CA LEU A 86 2.90 44.96 -14.40
C LEU A 86 2.64 45.21 -15.88
N MET A 87 1.49 45.83 -16.14
CA MET A 87 1.13 46.34 -17.45
C MET A 87 2.30 47.18 -18.00
N PRO A 88 2.77 46.94 -19.24
CA PRO A 88 3.90 47.67 -19.79
C PRO A 88 3.69 49.17 -19.68
N LEU A 89 4.72 49.91 -19.28
CA LEU A 89 4.64 51.38 -19.10
C LEU A 89 4.17 52.09 -20.39
N ALA A 90 4.45 51.49 -21.55
CA ALA A 90 3.97 51.95 -22.84
C ALA A 90 2.44 51.92 -22.97
N ASP A 91 1.77 50.93 -22.39
CA ASP A 91 0.30 50.84 -22.40
C ASP A 91 -0.33 51.79 -21.35
N LEU A 92 0.41 52.13 -20.29
CA LEU A 92 -0.02 53.12 -19.29
C LEU A 92 0.11 54.56 -19.79
N LEU A 93 0.96 54.79 -20.78
CA LEU A 93 1.15 56.07 -21.45
C LEU A 93 0.38 56.16 -22.77
N SER A 94 -0.20 55.05 -23.24
CA SER A 94 -1.12 55.04 -24.40
C SER A 94 -2.56 55.38 -24.03
N PHE A 95 -2.86 55.70 -22.76
CA PHE A 95 -4.10 56.37 -22.38
C PHE A 95 -4.07 57.78 -22.98
N ASP A 96 -4.59 57.84 -24.20
CA ASP A 96 -4.72 59.06 -24.98
C ASP A 96 -5.60 60.04 -24.19
N ASN A 97 -4.99 61.08 -23.61
CA ASN A 97 -5.66 62.13 -22.84
C ASN A 97 -6.64 62.99 -23.68
N ASN A 98 -6.97 62.56 -24.90
CA ASN A 98 -7.92 63.20 -25.82
C ASN A 98 -9.11 62.31 -26.22
N SER A 99 -9.16 61.04 -25.79
CA SER A 99 -10.36 60.22 -25.99
C SER A 99 -11.07 60.10 -24.65
N VAL A 100 -11.99 61.02 -24.38
CA VAL A 100 -13.06 60.77 -23.43
C VAL A 100 -13.86 59.61 -24.02
N SER A 101 -13.46 58.37 -23.72
CA SER A 101 -14.30 57.21 -23.94
C SER A 101 -15.58 57.45 -23.17
N ASP A 102 -16.73 57.31 -23.83
CA ASP A 102 -18.02 57.49 -23.16
C ASP A 102 -18.00 56.65 -21.89
N PRO A 103 -18.17 57.24 -20.69
CA PRO A 103 -18.02 56.53 -19.41
C PRO A 103 -18.98 55.33 -19.31
N ILE A 104 -20.06 55.37 -20.09
CA ILE A 104 -21.03 54.29 -20.27
C ILE A 104 -20.39 53.06 -20.94
N SER A 105 -19.51 53.24 -21.93
CA SER A 105 -18.84 52.14 -22.63
C SER A 105 -17.82 51.42 -21.75
N GLU A 106 -17.06 52.17 -20.95
CA GLU A 106 -16.09 51.64 -19.99
C GLU A 106 -16.76 50.93 -18.81
N LEU A 107 -17.88 51.47 -18.33
CA LEU A 107 -18.73 50.78 -17.36
C LEU A 107 -19.23 49.45 -17.92
N ASN A 108 -19.70 49.44 -19.17
CA ASN A 108 -20.19 48.22 -19.82
C ASN A 108 -19.10 47.16 -20.03
N THR A 109 -17.86 47.54 -20.34
CA THR A 109 -16.74 46.58 -20.46
C THR A 109 -16.36 46.02 -19.09
N SER A 110 -16.27 46.87 -18.06
CA SER A 110 -16.02 46.46 -16.68
C SER A 110 -17.11 45.50 -16.16
N GLN A 111 -18.39 45.80 -16.43
CA GLN A 111 -19.51 44.94 -16.06
C GLN A 111 -19.46 43.56 -16.75
N LYS A 112 -19.05 43.50 -18.03
CA LYS A 112 -18.83 42.24 -18.74
C LYS A 112 -17.70 41.43 -18.12
N GLN A 113 -16.58 42.08 -17.78
CA GLN A 113 -15.46 41.43 -17.12
C GLN A 113 -15.85 40.88 -15.74
N LEU A 114 -16.58 41.65 -14.93
CA LEU A 114 -17.11 41.18 -13.66
C LEU A 114 -18.01 39.95 -13.82
N LYS A 115 -18.90 39.96 -14.82
CA LYS A 115 -19.76 38.81 -15.11
C LYS A 115 -18.94 37.57 -15.51
N GLN A 116 -17.92 37.75 -16.33
CA GLN A 116 -17.03 36.66 -16.73
C GLN A 116 -16.24 36.11 -15.55
N LEU A 117 -15.66 36.97 -14.72
CA LEU A 117 -14.94 36.56 -13.50
C LEU A 117 -15.87 35.84 -12.51
N THR A 118 -17.10 36.32 -12.36
CA THR A 118 -18.12 35.66 -11.52
C THR A 118 -18.46 34.26 -12.05
N MET A 119 -18.58 34.10 -13.36
CA MET A 119 -18.81 32.78 -13.97
C MET A 119 -17.62 31.85 -13.75
N MET A 120 -16.39 32.33 -13.96
CA MET A 120 -15.17 31.56 -13.69
C MET A 120 -15.03 31.17 -12.22
N LEU A 121 -15.42 32.05 -11.30
CA LEU A 121 -15.43 31.77 -9.87
C LEU A 121 -16.43 30.67 -9.52
N ASN A 122 -17.64 30.75 -10.07
CA ASN A 122 -18.65 29.70 -9.88
C ASN A 122 -18.17 28.34 -10.41
N ASP A 123 -17.56 28.33 -11.60
CA ASP A 123 -16.97 27.12 -12.17
C ASP A 123 -15.83 26.57 -11.29
N ALA A 124 -15.00 27.44 -10.72
CA ALA A 124 -13.94 27.06 -9.79
C ALA A 124 -14.50 26.49 -8.47
N GLU A 125 -15.53 27.11 -7.90
CA GLU A 125 -16.21 26.66 -6.69
C GLU A 125 -16.85 25.26 -6.91
N LYS A 126 -17.54 25.08 -8.04
CA LYS A 126 -18.11 23.79 -8.44
C LYS A 126 -17.03 22.72 -8.59
N ASN A 127 -15.91 23.07 -9.21
CA ASN A 127 -14.78 22.14 -9.36
C ASN A 127 -14.17 21.79 -8.01
N CYS A 128 -14.01 22.75 -7.10
CA CYS A 128 -13.50 22.51 -5.76
C CYS A 128 -14.40 21.51 -5.00
N SER A 129 -15.71 21.72 -5.03
CA SER A 129 -16.68 20.78 -4.44
C SER A 129 -16.57 19.36 -5.02
N ARG A 130 -16.45 19.26 -6.35
CA ARG A 130 -16.25 17.97 -7.04
C ARG A 130 -14.94 17.28 -6.62
N TYR A 131 -13.84 18.02 -6.56
CA TYR A 131 -12.55 17.45 -6.14
C TYR A 131 -12.58 16.99 -4.69
N GLU A 132 -13.25 17.74 -3.81
CA GLU A 132 -13.42 17.33 -2.42
C GLU A 132 -14.22 16.02 -2.29
N GLN A 133 -15.30 15.88 -3.07
CA GLN A 133 -16.09 14.64 -3.12
C GLN A 133 -15.26 13.45 -3.63
N GLN A 134 -14.51 13.63 -4.72
CA GLN A 134 -13.62 12.60 -5.24
C GLN A 134 -12.53 12.24 -4.22
N ASN A 135 -11.97 13.22 -3.53
CA ASN A 135 -10.96 12.99 -2.50
C ASN A 135 -11.52 12.16 -1.33
N LYS A 136 -12.74 12.48 -0.86
CA LYS A 136 -13.45 11.69 0.16
C LYS A 136 -13.70 10.26 -0.31
N PHE A 137 -14.17 10.10 -1.55
CA PHE A 137 -14.41 8.78 -2.13
C PHE A 137 -13.13 7.95 -2.22
N LEU A 138 -12.06 8.52 -2.78
CA LEU A 138 -10.76 7.86 -2.90
C LEU A 138 -10.19 7.47 -1.54
N LYS A 139 -10.33 8.33 -0.52
CA LYS A 139 -9.90 8.01 0.85
C LYS A 139 -10.64 6.81 1.42
N GLU A 140 -11.96 6.73 1.28
CA GLU A 140 -12.70 5.55 1.77
C GLU A 140 -12.37 4.31 0.95
N ASP A 141 -12.18 4.44 -0.36
CA ASP A 141 -11.78 3.33 -1.22
C ASP A 141 -10.41 2.76 -0.84
N ILE A 142 -9.43 3.61 -0.52
CA ILE A 142 -8.15 3.18 0.04
C ILE A 142 -8.37 2.43 1.36
N ARG A 143 -9.19 2.99 2.27
CA ARG A 143 -9.49 2.37 3.57
C ARG A 143 -10.17 1.01 3.40
N ARG A 144 -11.04 0.86 2.40
CA ARG A 144 -11.74 -0.38 2.05
C ARG A 144 -10.79 -1.40 1.44
N LEU A 145 -9.94 -0.98 0.50
CA LEU A 145 -8.94 -1.82 -0.13
C LEU A 145 -7.94 -2.36 0.87
N GLN A 146 -7.44 -1.51 1.79
CA GLN A 146 -6.55 -1.94 2.88
C GLN A 146 -7.18 -3.08 3.69
N ARG A 147 -8.41 -2.89 4.18
CA ARG A 147 -9.16 -3.96 4.89
C ARG A 147 -9.35 -5.21 4.03
N SER A 148 -9.52 -5.07 2.72
CA SER A 148 -9.66 -6.21 1.82
C SER A 148 -8.35 -6.96 1.62
N VAL A 149 -7.23 -6.24 1.54
CA VAL A 149 -5.87 -6.82 1.46
C VAL A 149 -5.52 -7.53 2.75
N ASP A 150 -5.81 -6.94 3.91
CA ASP A 150 -5.59 -7.57 5.21
C ASP A 150 -6.36 -8.89 5.31
N ARG A 151 -7.64 -8.90 4.93
CA ARG A 151 -8.44 -10.12 4.85
C ARG A 151 -7.88 -11.11 3.83
N HIS A 152 -7.41 -10.66 2.67
CA HIS A 152 -6.85 -11.56 1.68
C HIS A 152 -5.55 -12.20 2.18
N ASN A 153 -4.68 -11.45 2.87
CA ASN A 153 -3.50 -11.97 3.53
C ASN A 153 -3.87 -13.01 4.59
N GLU A 154 -4.88 -12.73 5.41
CA GLU A 154 -5.37 -13.68 6.40
C GLU A 154 -5.94 -14.95 5.76
N ILE A 155 -6.72 -14.83 4.68
CA ILE A 155 -7.23 -15.97 3.91
C ILE A 155 -6.08 -16.80 3.31
N GLN A 156 -5.07 -16.15 2.71
CA GLN A 156 -3.89 -16.83 2.17
C GLN A 156 -3.08 -17.54 3.27
N ASN A 157 -2.94 -16.91 4.44
CA ASN A 157 -2.31 -17.54 5.61
C ASN A 157 -3.12 -18.75 6.09
N MET A 158 -4.46 -18.70 6.02
CA MET A 158 -5.32 -19.84 6.36
C MET A 158 -5.22 -20.97 5.33
N GLU A 159 -5.12 -20.65 4.04
CA GLU A 159 -4.87 -21.67 2.99
C GLU A 159 -3.51 -22.34 3.17
N TYR A 160 -2.49 -21.57 3.52
CA TYR A 160 -1.19 -22.11 3.88
C TYR A 160 -1.27 -22.98 5.14
N LEU A 161 -1.93 -22.50 6.20
CA LEU A 161 -2.15 -23.28 7.42
C LEU A 161 -2.86 -24.61 7.13
N LYS A 162 -3.90 -24.61 6.31
CA LYS A 162 -4.60 -25.82 5.88
C LYS A 162 -3.61 -26.85 5.31
N ASN A 163 -2.74 -26.43 4.41
CA ASN A 163 -1.76 -27.32 3.79
C ASN A 163 -0.73 -27.84 4.81
N ILE A 164 -0.29 -26.97 5.73
CA ILE A 164 0.64 -27.33 6.81
C ILE A 164 0.00 -28.32 7.79
N ILE A 165 -1.26 -28.12 8.18
CA ILE A 165 -1.99 -29.03 9.06
C ILE A 165 -2.20 -30.37 8.36
N ILE A 166 -2.65 -30.40 7.10
CA ILE A 166 -2.79 -31.65 6.35
C ILE A 166 -1.46 -32.41 6.34
N LYS A 167 -0.34 -31.72 6.04
CA LYS A 167 0.99 -32.33 6.09
C LYS A 167 1.33 -32.83 7.51
N PHE A 168 1.06 -32.05 8.56
CA PHE A 168 1.35 -32.43 9.94
C PHE A 168 0.59 -33.69 10.39
N ILE A 169 -0.64 -33.88 9.90
CA ILE A 169 -1.48 -35.05 10.21
C ILE A 169 -1.04 -36.28 9.43
N THR A 170 -0.69 -36.13 8.15
CA THR A 170 -0.32 -37.23 7.26
C THR A 170 1.11 -37.74 7.49
N LEU A 171 2.03 -36.89 7.96
CA LEU A 171 3.41 -37.29 8.27
C LEU A 171 3.49 -38.19 9.50
N SER A 172 4.24 -39.28 9.38
CA SER A 172 4.66 -40.10 10.51
C SER A 172 5.55 -39.28 11.47
N SER A 173 5.51 -39.63 12.76
CA SER A 173 6.31 -38.97 13.79
C SER A 173 7.80 -38.96 13.42
N GLY A 174 8.43 -37.79 13.40
CA GLY A 174 9.78 -37.61 12.85
C GLY A 174 10.22 -36.16 12.70
N VAL A 175 11.43 -35.96 12.16
CA VAL A 175 12.08 -34.64 12.03
C VAL A 175 11.27 -33.63 11.20
N GLU A 176 10.59 -34.11 10.14
CA GLU A 176 9.74 -33.25 9.30
C GLU A 176 8.52 -32.73 10.07
N LYS A 177 7.90 -33.57 10.90
CA LYS A 177 6.78 -33.17 11.76
C LYS A 177 7.20 -32.15 12.81
N TYR A 178 8.41 -32.27 13.35
CA TYR A 178 8.99 -31.28 14.27
C TYR A 178 9.26 -29.93 13.58
N HIS A 179 9.69 -29.95 12.31
CA HIS A 179 9.96 -28.74 11.54
C HIS A 179 8.70 -27.92 11.21
N LEU A 180 7.53 -28.55 11.21
CA LEU A 180 6.24 -27.87 11.01
C LEU A 180 5.75 -27.15 12.27
N VAL A 181 6.24 -27.49 13.46
CA VAL A 181 5.75 -26.91 14.73
C VAL A 181 5.99 -25.39 14.83
N PRO A 182 7.19 -24.86 14.51
CA PRO A 182 7.41 -23.41 14.50
C PRO A 182 6.54 -22.68 13.48
N VAL A 183 6.23 -23.32 12.34
CA VAL A 183 5.37 -22.77 11.30
C VAL A 183 3.92 -22.69 11.79
N ILE A 184 3.41 -23.77 12.39
CA ILE A 184 2.08 -23.81 12.99
C ILE A 184 1.97 -22.76 14.10
N ASN A 185 2.99 -22.63 14.95
CA ASN A 185 3.03 -21.61 16.00
C ASN A 185 2.96 -20.20 15.43
N LYS A 186 3.71 -19.90 14.35
CA LYS A 186 3.67 -18.58 13.71
C LYS A 186 2.30 -18.25 13.10
N LEU A 187 1.59 -19.24 12.55
CA LEU A 187 0.30 -19.05 11.90
C LEU A 187 -0.87 -18.97 12.87
N LEU A 188 -0.84 -19.76 13.95
CA LEU A 188 -1.91 -19.83 14.96
C LEU A 188 -1.64 -18.99 16.21
N LYS A 189 -0.44 -18.42 16.36
CA LYS A 189 0.01 -17.70 17.56
C LYS A 189 -0.24 -18.51 18.83
N LEU A 190 0.27 -19.73 18.85
CA LEU A 190 0.04 -20.66 19.95
C LEU A 190 0.66 -20.17 21.25
N SER A 191 0.05 -20.54 22.37
CA SER A 191 0.66 -20.39 23.69
C SER A 191 1.91 -21.29 23.81
N PRO A 192 2.91 -20.92 24.62
CA PRO A 192 4.07 -21.78 24.89
C PRO A 192 3.69 -23.20 25.37
N ASP A 193 2.58 -23.33 26.11
CA ASP A 193 2.07 -24.62 26.60
C ASP A 193 1.56 -25.51 25.46
N GLU A 194 0.78 -24.94 24.54
CA GLU A 194 0.24 -25.62 23.36
C GLU A 194 1.36 -26.02 22.40
N GLN A 195 2.36 -25.14 22.22
CA GLN A 195 3.55 -25.46 21.43
C GLN A 195 4.25 -26.71 21.97
N LYS A 196 4.45 -26.81 23.29
CA LYS A 196 5.11 -27.96 23.92
C LYS A 196 4.33 -29.26 23.71
N GLN A 197 3.00 -29.21 23.70
CA GLN A 197 2.16 -30.38 23.40
C GLN A 197 2.37 -30.87 21.95
N ILE A 198 2.35 -29.96 20.98
CA ILE A 198 2.58 -30.28 19.57
C ILE A 198 4.00 -30.81 19.35
N GLU A 199 5.01 -30.25 20.01
CA GLU A 199 6.38 -30.77 19.97
C GLU A 199 6.50 -32.20 20.49
N THR A 200 5.77 -32.52 21.57
CA THR A 200 5.75 -33.87 22.17
C THR A 200 5.10 -34.89 21.22
N ILE A 201 4.01 -34.48 20.57
CA ILE A 201 3.33 -35.27 19.52
C ILE A 201 4.25 -35.45 18.29
N ALA A 202 5.00 -34.41 17.92
CA ALA A 202 5.93 -34.47 16.79
C ALA A 202 7.13 -35.41 17.02
N LYS A 203 7.63 -35.47 18.26
CA LYS A 203 8.73 -36.37 18.68
C LYS A 203 8.29 -37.84 18.83
N GLY A 204 6.99 -38.13 18.71
CA GLY A 204 6.47 -39.50 18.76
C GLY A 204 6.43 -40.12 20.15
N SER A 205 6.41 -39.33 21.23
CA SER A 205 6.40 -39.86 22.60
C SER A 205 5.03 -40.40 23.07
N ILE A 206 3.99 -40.28 22.25
CA ILE A 206 2.69 -40.93 22.48
C ILE A 206 2.69 -42.19 21.61
N SER A 207 3.07 -43.28 22.24
CA SER A 207 3.11 -44.64 21.70
C SER A 207 1.79 -45.02 21.01
N ASP A 208 1.94 -45.56 19.81
CA ASP A 208 1.08 -46.50 19.10
C ASP A 208 -0.44 -46.24 19.03
N GLN A 209 -0.83 -45.84 17.81
CA GLN A 209 -1.96 -46.34 17.03
C GLN A 209 -3.34 -46.35 17.73
N ASN A 210 -4.20 -45.43 17.30
CA ASN A 210 -5.66 -45.42 17.48
C ASN A 210 -6.26 -44.62 18.66
N SER A 211 -5.46 -43.96 19.51
CA SER A 211 -5.98 -43.15 20.64
C SER A 211 -5.67 -41.64 20.58
N SER A 212 -4.81 -41.20 19.66
CA SER A 212 -4.26 -39.83 19.69
C SER A 212 -5.20 -38.74 19.13
N TRP A 213 -6.31 -39.10 18.48
CA TRP A 213 -7.28 -38.14 17.93
C TRP A 213 -8.47 -37.89 18.86
N SER A 214 -8.86 -38.86 19.69
CA SER A 214 -10.01 -38.74 20.59
C SER A 214 -9.75 -37.81 21.79
N SER A 215 -8.50 -37.64 22.21
CA SER A 215 -8.14 -36.74 23.32
C SER A 215 -8.06 -35.25 22.93
N LEU A 216 -7.95 -34.92 21.65
CA LEU A 216 -7.91 -33.52 21.18
C LEU A 216 -9.31 -32.91 21.04
N PHE A 217 -10.36 -33.73 20.92
CA PHE A 217 -11.74 -33.26 20.80
C PHE A 217 -12.48 -33.15 22.14
N THR A 218 -11.85 -33.45 23.27
CA THR A 218 -12.50 -33.39 24.59
C THR A 218 -12.74 -31.97 25.09
N TRP A 219 -12.14 -30.94 24.47
CA TRP A 219 -12.38 -29.52 24.81
C TRP A 219 -13.73 -28.97 24.33
N SER A 220 -14.53 -29.75 23.58
CA SER A 220 -15.83 -29.32 23.06
C SER A 220 -17.02 -29.75 23.94
N GLN A 221 -16.80 -30.48 25.04
CA GLN A 221 -17.87 -30.99 25.90
C GLN A 221 -17.69 -30.49 27.33
N GLY A 222 -18.04 -29.23 27.57
CA GLY A 222 -17.97 -28.61 28.88
C GLY A 222 -18.68 -27.26 28.90
N THR A 223 -19.96 -27.31 29.30
CA THR A 223 -20.90 -26.24 29.70
C THR A 223 -21.37 -25.24 28.64
#